data_AF-A0A5P9BHP8-F1
#
_entry.id   AF-A0A5P9BHP8-F1
#
_cell.length_a   1.000
_cell.length_b   1.000
_cell.length_c   1.000
_cell.angle_alpha   90.00
_cell.angle_beta   90.00
_cell.angle_gamma   90.00
#
_symmetry.space_group_name_H-M   'P 1'
#
loop_
_entity.id
_entity.type
_entity.pdbx_description
1 polymer ?
#
loop_
_entity_poly.entity_id
_entity_poly.type
_entity_poly.pdbx_seq_one_letter_code
_entity_poly.pdbx_strand_id
1 'polypeptide(L)' 'MYSTQAIEDIKNSLYETSGVNLAFCVCDNQKFNSIVRAYRNNEISLEIATNQALSTIIVQPDV' A
#
# COMPACT_ATOMS: atom_id res chain seq x y z
N MET A 1 -16.51 -6.22 3.64
CA MET A 1 -16.27 -4.76 3.56
C MET A 1 -15.30 -4.31 4.67
N TYR A 2 -14.15 -4.99 4.82
CA TYR A 2 -13.16 -4.79 5.92
C TYR A 2 -11.70 -4.69 5.40
N SER A 3 -11.49 -4.56 4.09
CA SER A 3 -10.14 -4.33 3.53
C SER A 3 -9.82 -2.85 3.36
N THR A 4 -10.73 -1.94 3.72
CA THR A 4 -10.60 -0.50 3.44
C THR A 4 -9.61 0.20 4.37
N GLN A 5 -9.68 -0.02 5.68
CA GLN A 5 -8.82 0.71 6.63
C GLN A 5 -7.33 0.45 6.41
N ALA A 6 -6.92 -0.82 6.30
CA ALA A 6 -5.52 -1.17 6.05
C ALA A 6 -4.98 -0.62 4.72
N ILE A 7 -5.84 -0.55 3.70
CA ILE A 7 -5.48 0.05 2.40
C ILE A 7 -5.39 1.57 2.54
N GLU A 8 -6.29 2.21 3.28
CA GLU A 8 -6.27 3.65 3.53
C GLU A 8 -5.05 4.09 4.34
N ASP A 9 -4.68 3.33 5.37
CA ASP A 9 -3.50 3.61 6.19
C ASP A 9 -2.21 3.54 5.35
N ILE A 10 -2.06 2.48 4.54
CA ILE A 10 -0.93 2.33 3.62
C ILE A 10 -0.94 3.43 2.56
N LYS A 11 -2.11 3.79 2.01
CA LYS A 11 -2.26 4.88 1.03
C LYS A 11 -1.82 6.22 1.60
N ASN A 12 -2.30 6.57 2.78
CA ASN A 12 -1.96 7.83 3.44
C ASN A 12 -0.47 7.86 3.77
N SER A 13 0.07 6.75 4.31
CA SER A 13 1.49 6.64 4.62
C SER A 13 2.39 6.77 3.38
N LEU A 14 2.01 6.20 2.24
CA LEU A 14 2.74 6.35 0.97
C LEU A 14 2.71 7.80 0.44
N TYR A 15 1.57 8.47 0.56
CA TYR A 15 1.43 9.87 0.18
C TYR A 15 2.30 10.77 1.06
N GLU A 16 2.29 10.57 2.38
CA GLU A 16 3.10 11.35 3.32
C GLU A 16 4.60 11.07 3.19
N THR A 17 5.00 9.82 2.96
CA THR A 17 6.41 9.42 2.94
C THR A 17 7.08 9.67 1.59
N SER A 18 6.34 9.49 0.48
CA SER A 18 6.93 9.45 -0.86
C SER A 18 6.17 10.28 -1.90
N GLY A 19 5.10 10.98 -1.51
CA GLY A 19 4.26 11.75 -2.43
C GLY A 19 3.48 10.87 -3.42
N VAL A 20 3.47 9.54 -3.21
CA VAL A 20 2.86 8.59 -4.15
C VAL A 20 1.38 8.49 -3.85
N ASN A 21 0.56 8.93 -4.80
CA ASN A 21 -0.88 8.71 -4.76
C ASN A 21 -1.21 7.36 -5.39
N LEU A 22 -1.59 6.37 -4.57
CA LEU A 22 -2.09 5.09 -5.08
C LEU A 22 -3.41 5.32 -5.82
N ALA A 23 -3.33 5.47 -7.15
CA ALA A 23 -4.49 5.25 -8.01
C ALA A 23 -4.92 3.78 -7.86
N PHE A 24 -6.23 3.55 -7.74
CA PHE A 24 -6.90 2.29 -7.36
C PHE A 24 -6.64 1.05 -8.25
N CYS A 25 -5.56 1.00 -9.05
CA CYS A 25 -5.16 -0.12 -9.90
C CYS A 25 -4.36 -1.22 -9.13
N VAL A 26 -4.47 -1.25 -7.80
CA VAL A 26 -3.75 -2.20 -6.92
C VAL A 26 -4.53 -3.48 -6.65
N CYS A 27 -5.81 -3.55 -7.07
CA CYS A 27 -6.69 -4.69 -6.81
C CYS A 27 -6.20 -6.01 -7.45
N ASP A 28 -5.48 -5.95 -8.58
CA ASP A 28 -4.89 -7.13 -9.25
C ASP A 28 -3.43 -7.40 -8.86
N ASN A 29 -2.84 -6.59 -7.97
CA ASN A 29 -1.49 -6.82 -7.50
C ASN A 29 -1.50 -7.80 -6.30
N GLN A 30 -1.32 -9.09 -6.58
CA GLN A 30 -1.26 -10.14 -5.55
C GLN A 30 -0.24 -9.83 -4.44
N LYS A 31 0.85 -9.15 -4.78
CA LYS A 31 1.90 -8.77 -3.82
C LYS A 31 1.40 -7.67 -2.88
N PHE A 32 0.72 -6.64 -3.41
CA PHE A 32 0.08 -5.61 -2.58
C PHE A 32 -1.00 -6.19 -1.68
N ASN A 33 -1.86 -7.07 -2.21
CA ASN A 33 -2.90 -7.73 -1.41
C ASN A 33 -2.31 -8.56 -0.25
N SER A 34 -1.15 -9.19 -0.47
CA SER A 34 -0.43 -9.93 0.58
C SER A 34 0.12 -9.00 1.67
N ILE A 35 0.66 -7.84 1.28
CA ILE A 35 1.16 -6.81 2.20
C ILE A 35 0.01 -6.26 3.07
N VAL A 36 -1.12 -5.90 2.44
CA VAL A 36 -2.32 -5.42 3.15
C VAL A 36 -2.81 -6.47 4.14
N ARG A 37 -2.80 -7.75 3.76
CA ARG A 37 -3.23 -8.84 4.65
C ARG A 37 -2.28 -9.00 5.85
N ALA A 38 -0.97 -8.96 5.62
CA ALA A 38 0.03 -9.07 6.68
C ALA A 38 -0.08 -7.89 7.66
N TYR A 39 -0.22 -6.66 7.16
CA TYR A 39 -0.43 -5.48 7.99
C TYR A 39 -1.71 -5.58 8.82
N ARG A 40 -2.83 -5.95 8.19
CA ARG A 40 -4.12 -6.12 8.87
C ARG A 40 -4.05 -7.16 10.01
N ASN A 41 -3.25 -8.21 9.83
CA ASN A 41 -3.06 -9.26 10.82
C ASN A 41 -2.04 -8.87 11.91
N ASN A 42 -1.49 -7.64 11.88
CA ASN A 42 -0.39 -7.18 12.74
C ASN A 42 0.89 -8.02 12.62
N GLU A 43 1.10 -8.70 11.48
CA GLU A 43 2.32 -9.47 11.20
C GLU A 43 3.49 -8.54 10.85
N ILE A 44 3.19 -7.35 10.31
CA ILE A 44 4.15 -6.30 9.97
C ILE A 44 3.62 -4.94 10.46
N SER A 45 4.53 -3.99 10.71
CA SER A 45 4.16 -2.61 11.04
C SER A 45 3.70 -1.83 9.80
N LEU A 46 3.05 -0.68 10.04
CA LEU A 46 2.64 0.24 8.96
C LEU A 46 3.86 0.69 8.14
N GLU A 47 4.98 1.02 8.78
CA GLU A 47 6.21 1.42 8.11
C GLU A 47 6.73 0.34 7.15
N ILE A 48 6.75 -0.93 7.60
CA ILE A 48 7.18 -2.05 6.76
C ILE A 48 6.21 -2.24 5.59
N ALA A 49 4.90 -2.15 5.86
CA ALA A 49 3.87 -2.27 4.83
C ALA A 49 3.99 -1.17 3.75
N THR A 50 4.24 0.08 4.15
CA THR A 50 4.47 1.22 3.25
C THR A 50 5.69 1.01 2.38
N ASN A 51 6.83 0.64 2.97
CA ASN A 51 8.07 0.38 2.21
C ASN A 51 7.91 -0.78 1.22
N GLN A 52 7.24 -1.86 1.63
CA GLN A 52 6.97 -2.98 0.73
C GLN A 52 5.99 -2.58 -0.37
N ALA A 53 4.93 -1.83 -0.04
CA ALA A 53 3.94 -1.37 -1.00
C ALA A 53 4.57 -0.46 -2.06
N LEU A 54 5.49 0.42 -1.68
CA LEU A 54 6.24 1.26 -2.62
C LEU A 54 6.96 0.42 -3.68
N SER A 55 7.57 -0.71 -3.29
CA SER A 55 8.23 -1.63 -4.23
C SER A 55 7.28 -2.36 -5.19
N THR A 56 5.97 -2.36 -4.89
CA THR A 56 4.94 -2.96 -5.74
C THR A 56 4.31 -1.97 -6.72
N ILE A 57 4.56 -0.69 -6.53
CA ILE A 57 4.08 0.38 -7.40
C ILE A 57 5.09 0.53 -8.52
N ILE A 58 4.69 0.18 -9.74
CA ILE A 58 5.42 0.61 -10.92
C ILE A 58 5.23 2.12 -10.97
N VAL A 59 6.26 2.89 -10.62
CA VAL A 59 6.25 4.35 -10.68
C VAL A 59 5.89 4.74 -12.12
N GLN A 60 4.66 5.18 -12.36
CA GLN A 60 4.38 6.02 -13.50
C GLN A 60 4.80 7.42 -13.07
N PRO A 61 5.89 7.99 -13.62
CA PRO A 61 6.18 9.39 -13.36
C PRO A 61 4.95 10.20 -13.79
N ASP A 62 4.51 11.13 -12.92
CA ASP A 62 3.53 12.14 -13.32
C ASP A 62 4.09 12.85 -14.55
N VAL A 63 3.44 12.63 -15.70
CA VAL A 63 3.76 13.29 -16.97
C VAL A 63 3.01 14.60 -17.06
#